data_AF-A0A399ZX72-F1
#
_entry.id   AF-A0A399ZX72-F1
#
_cell.length_a   1.000
_cell.length_b   1.000
_cell.length_c   1.000
_cell.angle_alpha   90.00
_cell.angle_beta   90.00
_cell.angle_gamma   90.00
#
_symmetry.space_group_name_H-M   'P 1'
#
loop_
_entity.id
_entity.type
_entity.pdbx_description
1 polymer ?
#
loop_
_entity_poly.entity_id
_entity_poly.type
_entity_poly.pdbx_seq_one_letter_code
_entity_poly.pdbx_strand_id
1 'polypeptide(L)'
;GSAFVTALDNPTGLTALLVGAALVFFVGGLLPSRDLFRHSWWGIVLCALWALVPLLAMYFLSLTRPAYNPKFLLLATPGFLILVARGVSVLYPGLFLRERASYGVNAGPLGMRLAQLWLGIGKFFLGALFAGGLILALQNMYRDPRLQRDDYRGMVNYINAVATERDAVIVDAPGQMDVVRYYYRGAAALKPLPIGRPLDANATKQALTDILNNYSRAYGIFWANAQADPEGVVERALNLGGFKARDEWHGNVRLVEYALPNDFQAAESFNPELRFGDELLLKEITFDARAFQAGELVPLEFEWRTLKRPAADWQIFLHLLDARGQIVSQRDASFDNASGLNRLDAQVDGASRHALVILPGTPPGTYTLQMGLYHPATGARLPVSSGGDAFTLGAVQVTKTPISADALFLTRRVNAAFDTLDFVGYTLERTEFKRGEFIPLALYWQARTPSATDLKLEIQLVDSGNKIVAAARAFETYPPARWDVTEIVRDVLQLPIPPDAPPGEYKIVVSDGLSSFQVTRAQVR
;
A
#
# COMPACT_ATOMS: atom_id res chain seq x y z
N GLY A 1 -2.54 -2.24 13.45
CA GLY A 1 -1.61 -2.66 14.51
C GLY A 1 -0.28 -2.89 13.86
N SER A 2 0.77 -2.19 14.29
CA SER A 2 2.10 -2.35 13.73
C SER A 2 2.56 -3.80 13.93
N ALA A 3 2.77 -4.51 12.83
CA ALA A 3 3.40 -5.82 12.81
C ALA A 3 4.88 -5.66 13.19
N PHE A 4 5.16 -5.28 14.44
CA PHE A 4 6.46 -5.56 15.01
C PHE A 4 6.53 -7.08 15.08
N VAL A 5 7.56 -7.67 14.47
CA VAL A 5 7.94 -9.06 14.66
C VAL A 5 7.88 -9.34 16.15
N THR A 6 6.82 -10.04 16.56
CA THR A 6 6.66 -10.41 17.97
C THR A 6 7.60 -11.58 18.22
N ALA A 7 8.02 -11.76 19.47
CA ALA A 7 8.86 -12.89 19.89
C ALA A 7 8.24 -14.28 19.64
N LEU A 8 7.03 -14.34 19.04
CA LEU A 8 6.30 -15.55 18.67
C LEU A 8 6.66 -16.08 17.28
N ASP A 9 7.36 -15.30 16.46
CA ASP A 9 7.89 -15.79 15.19
C ASP A 9 9.16 -16.59 15.46
N ASN A 10 9.01 -17.91 15.65
CA ASN A 10 10.17 -18.80 15.76
C ASN A 10 11.05 -18.64 14.52
N PRO A 11 12.29 -18.13 14.64
CA PRO A 11 13.18 -18.07 13.50
C PRO A 11 13.33 -19.48 12.94
N THR A 12 13.23 -19.61 11.62
CA THR A 12 13.54 -20.86 10.93
C THR A 12 14.92 -21.35 11.37
N GLY A 13 15.16 -22.67 11.41
CA GLY A 13 16.39 -23.24 11.97
C GLY A 13 17.68 -22.62 11.43
N LEU A 14 17.71 -22.22 10.14
CA LEU A 14 18.84 -21.53 9.53
C LEU A 14 19.06 -20.12 10.09
N THR A 15 17.98 -19.34 10.26
CA THR A 15 18.04 -17.98 10.84
C THR A 15 18.52 -18.04 12.29
N ALA A 16 17.98 -18.99 13.07
CA ALA A 16 18.39 -19.20 14.46
C ALA A 16 19.88 -19.58 14.55
N LEU A 17 20.36 -20.45 13.65
CA LEU A 17 21.76 -20.85 13.58
C LEU A 17 22.68 -19.67 13.24
N LEU A 18 22.29 -18.83 12.28
CA LEU A 18 23.06 -17.63 11.90
C LEU A 18 23.15 -16.61 13.05
N VAL A 19 22.03 -16.35 13.72
CA VAL A 19 22.00 -15.48 14.91
C VAL A 19 22.86 -16.06 16.03
N GLY A 20 22.72 -17.37 16.30
CA GLY A 20 23.54 -18.07 17.29
C GLY A 20 25.03 -17.98 17.00
N ALA A 21 25.44 -18.17 15.74
CA ALA A 21 26.84 -18.02 15.33
C ALA A 21 27.35 -16.60 15.53
N ALA A 22 26.56 -15.58 15.15
CA ALA A 22 26.93 -14.18 15.38
C ALA A 22 27.07 -13.86 16.89
N LEU A 23 26.22 -14.42 17.75
CA LEU A 23 26.33 -14.28 19.20
C LEU A 23 27.59 -14.98 19.76
N VAL A 24 27.94 -16.17 19.27
CA VAL A 24 29.18 -16.86 19.65
C VAL A 24 30.39 -15.99 19.31
N PHE A 25 30.44 -15.40 18.11
CA PHE A 25 31.51 -14.48 17.75
C PHE A 25 31.46 -13.20 18.56
N PHE A 26 30.29 -12.62 18.83
CA PHE A 26 30.18 -11.44 19.70
C PHE A 26 30.78 -11.70 21.10
N VAL A 27 30.43 -12.83 21.73
CA VAL A 27 30.99 -13.24 23.03
C VAL A 27 32.49 -13.53 22.93
N GLY A 28 32.93 -14.21 21.85
CA GLY A 28 34.35 -14.41 21.55
C GLY A 28 35.11 -13.07 21.41
N GLY A 29 34.43 -12.04 20.92
CA GLY A 29 34.91 -10.66 20.83
C GLY A 29 35.15 -9.98 22.17
N LEU A 30 34.62 -10.51 23.27
CA LEU A 30 34.90 -10.03 24.63
C LEU A 30 36.08 -10.76 25.26
N LEU A 31 36.47 -11.92 24.73
CA LEU A 31 37.53 -12.75 25.32
C LEU A 31 38.93 -12.16 25.10
N PRO A 32 39.88 -12.37 26.02
CA PRO A 32 41.27 -12.00 25.82
C PRO A 32 41.88 -12.71 24.59
N SER A 33 42.66 -11.99 23.79
CA SER A 33 43.40 -12.56 22.64
C SER A 33 44.88 -12.72 23.01
N ARG A 34 45.57 -13.75 22.52
CA ARG A 34 47.01 -13.95 22.79
C ARG A 34 47.90 -12.77 22.37
N ASP A 35 47.46 -11.94 21.41
CA ASP A 35 48.12 -10.67 21.02
C ASP A 35 47.75 -9.46 21.91
N LEU A 36 47.40 -9.73 23.18
CA LEU A 36 46.94 -8.80 24.22
C LEU A 36 47.85 -7.57 24.44
N PHE A 37 49.12 -7.63 24.05
CA PHE A 37 50.07 -6.53 24.24
C PHE A 37 49.94 -5.37 23.23
N ARG A 38 49.01 -5.44 22.25
CA ARG A 38 48.76 -4.34 21.30
C ARG A 38 47.34 -3.76 21.32
N HIS A 39 46.40 -4.37 22.03
CA HIS A 39 44.99 -3.94 22.03
C HIS A 39 44.59 -3.39 23.40
N SER A 40 44.14 -2.15 23.44
CA SER A 40 43.67 -1.51 24.67
C SER A 40 42.38 -2.19 25.16
N TRP A 41 42.38 -2.70 26.39
CA TRP A 41 41.19 -3.27 27.03
C TRP A 41 40.02 -2.28 27.04
N TRP A 42 40.32 -0.98 27.10
CA TRP A 42 39.36 0.11 26.97
C TRP A 42 38.62 0.10 25.63
N GLY A 43 39.27 -0.34 24.54
CA GLY A 43 38.61 -0.47 23.23
C GLY A 43 37.53 -1.54 23.22
N ILE A 44 37.76 -2.67 23.92
CA ILE A 44 36.76 -3.74 24.05
C ILE A 44 35.59 -3.25 24.90
N VAL A 45 35.88 -2.61 26.04
CA VAL A 45 34.86 -2.03 26.92
C VAL A 45 34.03 -0.99 26.18
N LEU A 46 34.67 -0.10 25.42
CA LEU A 46 33.98 0.91 24.62
C LEU A 46 33.04 0.26 23.58
N CYS A 47 33.50 -0.75 22.83
CA CYS A 47 32.66 -1.44 21.85
C CYS A 47 31.50 -2.20 22.51
N ALA A 48 31.73 -2.80 23.68
CA ALA A 48 30.69 -3.50 24.45
C ALA A 48 29.64 -2.52 24.96
N LEU A 49 30.06 -1.38 25.52
CA LEU A 49 29.15 -0.31 25.93
C LEU A 49 28.39 0.25 24.73
N TRP A 50 29.05 0.46 23.58
CA TRP A 50 28.39 0.92 22.37
C TRP A 50 27.33 -0.07 21.86
N ALA A 51 27.58 -1.37 21.97
CA ALA A 51 26.60 -2.39 21.60
C ALA A 51 25.44 -2.51 22.61
N LEU A 52 25.72 -2.43 23.91
CA LEU A 52 24.74 -2.77 24.96
C LEU A 52 23.97 -1.57 25.50
N VAL A 53 24.60 -0.39 25.63
CA VAL A 53 23.95 0.79 26.23
C VAL A 53 22.71 1.22 25.45
N PRO A 54 22.72 1.33 24.10
CA PRO A 54 21.51 1.68 23.36
C PRO A 54 20.39 0.66 23.55
N LEU A 55 20.72 -0.63 23.62
CA LEU A 55 19.75 -1.72 23.82
C LEU A 55 19.13 -1.66 25.22
N LEU A 56 19.97 -1.53 26.24
CA LEU A 56 19.54 -1.44 27.64
C LEU A 56 18.72 -0.17 27.87
N ALA A 57 19.17 0.97 27.34
CA ALA A 57 18.43 2.23 27.43
C ALA A 57 17.03 2.11 26.80
N MET A 58 16.92 1.49 25.63
CA MET A 58 15.63 1.21 25.01
C MET A 58 14.76 0.26 25.83
N TYR A 59 15.34 -0.81 26.38
CA TYR A 59 14.62 -1.76 27.22
C TYR A 59 14.05 -1.06 28.45
N PHE A 60 14.88 -0.28 29.18
CA PHE A 60 14.44 0.46 30.37
C PHE A 60 13.43 1.57 30.04
N LEU A 61 13.61 2.31 28.95
CA LEU A 61 12.60 3.27 28.48
C LEU A 61 11.29 2.58 28.09
N SER A 62 11.38 1.37 27.55
CA SER A 62 10.21 0.56 27.16
C SER A 62 9.38 0.07 28.34
N LEU A 63 9.94 0.05 29.56
CA LEU A 63 9.19 -0.28 30.78
C LEU A 63 8.20 0.82 31.19
N THR A 64 8.44 2.08 30.80
CA THR A 64 7.57 3.21 31.15
C THR A 64 6.69 3.67 29.99
N ARG A 65 7.20 3.60 28.77
CA ARG A 65 6.47 3.90 27.53
C ARG A 65 6.93 2.95 26.43
N PRO A 66 6.07 2.36 25.60
CA PRO A 66 6.51 1.47 24.53
C PRO A 66 7.39 2.22 23.51
N ALA A 67 8.71 2.19 23.72
CA ALA A 67 9.70 2.94 22.96
C ALA A 67 10.52 2.06 22.01
N TYR A 68 10.37 0.74 22.10
CA TYR A 68 11.10 -0.19 21.27
C TYR A 68 10.73 -0.03 19.79
N ASN A 69 11.75 0.25 18.96
CA ASN A 69 11.66 0.22 17.52
C ASN A 69 12.97 -0.36 16.95
N PRO A 70 12.93 -1.38 16.08
CA PRO A 70 14.13 -2.01 15.53
C PRO A 70 15.13 -1.04 14.88
N LYS A 71 14.68 0.12 14.38
CA LYS A 71 15.58 1.12 13.78
C LYS A 71 16.65 1.64 14.75
N PHE A 72 16.40 1.61 16.05
CA PHE A 72 17.37 2.04 17.05
C PHE A 72 18.48 1.00 17.29
N LEU A 73 18.31 -0.24 16.83
CA LEU A 73 19.41 -1.22 16.78
C LEU A 73 20.56 -0.73 15.89
N LEU A 74 20.31 0.19 14.95
CA LEU A 74 21.34 0.84 14.14
C LEU A 74 22.40 1.54 15.02
N LEU A 75 22.01 2.07 16.18
CA LEU A 75 22.95 2.72 17.12
C LEU A 75 23.90 1.71 17.77
N ALA A 76 23.45 0.48 18.00
CA ALA A 76 24.24 -0.59 18.60
C ALA A 76 25.08 -1.38 17.57
N THR A 77 24.71 -1.28 16.29
CA THR A 77 25.26 -2.10 15.19
C THR A 77 26.78 -1.98 15.04
N PRO A 78 27.40 -0.78 15.08
CA PRO A 78 28.86 -0.67 14.93
C PRO A 78 29.64 -1.43 16.02
N GLY A 79 29.29 -1.22 17.29
CA GLY A 79 29.93 -1.92 18.41
C GLY A 79 29.75 -3.44 18.32
N PHE A 80 28.55 -3.88 17.95
CA PHE A 80 28.23 -5.29 17.74
C PHE A 80 29.09 -5.91 16.63
N LEU A 81 29.15 -5.29 15.44
CA LEU A 81 29.91 -5.82 14.30
C LEU A 81 31.42 -5.83 14.56
N ILE A 82 31.97 -4.83 15.26
CA ILE A 82 33.37 -4.80 15.66
C ILE A 82 33.69 -5.97 16.60
N LEU A 83 32.83 -6.24 17.58
CA LEU A 83 33.02 -7.37 18.50
C LEU A 83 32.87 -8.72 17.80
N VAL A 84 31.92 -8.86 16.87
CA VAL A 84 31.81 -10.06 16.02
C VAL A 84 33.09 -10.29 15.20
N ALA A 85 33.60 -9.26 14.52
CA ALA A 85 34.84 -9.35 13.74
C ALA A 85 36.06 -9.68 14.62
N ARG A 86 36.13 -9.11 15.82
CA ARG A 86 37.15 -9.45 16.81
C ARG A 86 37.01 -10.91 17.25
N GLY A 87 35.81 -11.38 17.55
CA GLY A 87 35.59 -12.76 17.99
C GLY A 87 35.92 -13.79 16.93
N VAL A 88 35.66 -13.49 15.66
CA VAL A 88 36.19 -14.26 14.53
C VAL A 88 37.72 -14.36 14.61
N SER A 89 38.40 -13.25 14.88
CA SER A 89 39.87 -13.22 14.98
C SER A 89 40.39 -13.96 16.21
N VAL A 90 39.64 -13.98 17.32
CA VAL A 90 40.01 -14.68 18.56
C VAL A 90 39.76 -16.18 18.48
N LEU A 91 38.58 -16.58 18.00
CA LEU A 91 38.17 -17.98 17.90
C LEU A 91 38.78 -18.68 16.69
N TYR A 92 39.19 -17.91 15.67
CA TYR A 92 39.85 -18.41 14.48
C TYR A 92 41.10 -17.56 14.08
N PRO A 93 42.19 -17.60 14.88
CA PRO A 93 43.37 -16.74 14.69
C PRO A 93 44.07 -16.91 13.33
N GLY A 94 43.95 -18.09 12.73
CA GLY A 94 44.50 -18.39 11.41
C GLY A 94 43.84 -17.64 10.24
N LEU A 95 42.79 -16.84 10.49
CA LEU A 95 42.19 -15.98 9.47
C LEU A 95 43.16 -14.90 8.99
N PHE A 96 43.83 -14.21 9.93
CA PHE A 96 44.64 -13.01 9.67
C PHE A 96 46.15 -13.21 9.86
N LEU A 97 46.56 -14.26 10.58
CA LEU A 97 47.96 -14.53 10.88
C LEU A 97 48.55 -15.55 9.88
N ARG A 98 48.83 -15.10 8.66
CA ARG A 98 49.51 -15.92 7.62
C ARG A 98 50.90 -16.38 8.06
N GLU A 99 51.52 -15.68 9.01
CA GLU A 99 52.91 -15.87 9.45
C GLU A 99 53.08 -16.66 10.77
N ARG A 100 51.99 -17.05 11.44
CA ARG A 100 52.05 -17.82 12.71
C ARG A 100 51.33 -19.16 12.63
N ALA A 101 51.34 -19.80 11.45
CA ALA A 101 51.03 -21.22 11.31
C ALA A 101 52.05 -22.15 12.04
N SER A 102 52.90 -21.60 12.91
CA SER A 102 53.63 -22.32 13.95
C SER A 102 52.70 -22.67 15.12
N TYR A 103 51.55 -23.31 14.85
CA TYR A 103 50.88 -24.09 15.89
C TYR A 103 51.72 -25.36 16.12
N GLY A 104 52.81 -25.20 16.88
CA GLY A 104 53.31 -26.17 17.84
C GLY A 104 53.63 -27.61 17.40
N VAL A 105 53.98 -27.90 16.16
CA VAL A 105 54.49 -29.24 15.80
C VAL A 105 55.64 -29.10 14.81
N ASN A 106 56.71 -29.88 15.02
CA ASN A 106 57.72 -30.25 14.02
C ASN A 106 57.04 -30.97 12.85
N ALA A 107 56.19 -30.29 12.09
CA ALA A 107 55.41 -30.86 11.00
C ALA A 107 56.22 -30.75 9.72
N GLY A 108 56.46 -31.89 9.06
CA GLY A 108 57.08 -31.92 7.74
C GLY A 108 56.26 -31.16 6.67
N PRO A 109 56.78 -31.00 5.45
CA PRO A 109 56.15 -30.22 4.37
C PRO A 109 54.69 -30.58 4.09
N LEU A 110 54.32 -31.85 4.29
CA LEU A 110 52.94 -32.34 4.13
C LEU A 110 51.99 -31.77 5.21
N GLY A 111 52.42 -31.72 6.47
CA GLY A 111 51.60 -31.21 7.57
C GLY A 111 51.34 -29.70 7.45
N MET A 112 52.32 -28.96 6.94
CA MET A 112 52.16 -27.52 6.67
C MET A 112 51.15 -27.25 5.54
N ARG A 113 51.16 -28.06 4.47
CA ARG A 113 50.17 -27.98 3.39
C ARG A 113 48.75 -28.32 3.87
N LEU A 114 48.60 -29.35 4.68
CA LEU A 114 47.31 -29.73 5.26
C LEU A 114 46.78 -28.64 6.20
N ALA A 115 47.62 -28.04 7.04
CA ALA A 115 47.23 -26.92 7.90
C ALA A 115 46.76 -25.71 7.09
N GLN A 116 47.47 -25.35 6.01
CA GLN A 116 47.06 -24.28 5.09
C GLN A 116 45.73 -24.59 4.39
N LEU A 117 45.50 -25.84 3.98
CA LEU A 117 44.25 -26.29 3.38
C LEU A 117 43.08 -26.14 4.36
N TRP A 118 43.21 -26.65 5.59
CA TRP A 118 42.19 -26.52 6.63
C TRP A 118 41.90 -25.07 7.01
N LEU A 119 42.93 -24.22 7.01
CA LEU A 119 42.78 -22.77 7.18
C LEU A 119 42.01 -22.12 6.02
N GLY A 120 42.29 -22.53 4.78
CA GLY A 120 41.56 -22.09 3.60
C GLY A 120 40.09 -22.51 3.64
N ILE A 121 39.83 -23.76 4.03
CA ILE A 121 38.47 -24.30 4.18
C ILE A 121 37.70 -23.50 5.24
N GLY A 122 38.27 -23.28 6.43
CA GLY A 122 37.56 -22.54 7.48
C GLY A 122 37.33 -21.06 7.11
N LYS A 123 38.26 -20.41 6.40
CA LYS A 123 38.04 -19.07 5.82
C LYS A 123 36.85 -19.06 4.86
N PHE A 124 36.78 -20.04 3.96
CA PHE A 124 35.68 -20.18 3.02
C PHE A 124 34.34 -20.39 3.73
N PHE A 125 34.27 -21.32 4.69
CA PHE A 125 33.06 -21.58 5.47
C PHE A 125 32.59 -20.35 6.25
N LEU A 126 33.51 -19.61 6.88
CA LEU A 126 33.16 -18.40 7.61
C LEU A 126 32.66 -17.30 6.67
N GLY A 127 33.33 -17.11 5.52
CA GLY A 127 32.86 -16.19 4.48
C GLY A 127 31.48 -16.56 3.98
N ALA A 128 31.24 -17.85 3.69
CA ALA A 128 29.96 -18.37 3.25
C ALA A 128 28.86 -18.19 4.31
N LEU A 129 29.18 -18.35 5.60
CA LEU A 129 28.25 -18.13 6.71
C LEU A 129 27.75 -16.68 6.76
N PHE A 130 28.67 -15.70 6.73
CA PHE A 130 28.29 -14.28 6.75
C PHE A 130 27.59 -13.85 5.46
N ALA A 131 28.07 -14.32 4.29
CA ALA A 131 27.41 -14.06 3.02
C ALA A 131 26.00 -14.64 2.99
N GLY A 132 25.82 -15.88 3.45
CA GLY A 132 24.51 -16.53 3.57
C GLY A 132 23.58 -15.76 4.52
N GLY A 133 24.09 -15.28 5.65
CA GLY A 133 23.32 -14.44 6.58
C GLY A 133 22.89 -13.10 5.98
N LEU A 134 23.79 -12.42 5.26
CA LEU A 134 23.46 -11.18 4.54
C LEU A 134 22.45 -11.40 3.42
N ILE A 135 22.62 -12.47 2.63
CA ILE A 135 21.69 -12.82 1.55
C ILE A 135 20.31 -13.11 2.14
N LEU A 136 20.23 -13.90 3.21
CA LEU A 136 18.97 -14.22 3.87
C LEU A 136 18.30 -12.96 4.46
N ALA A 137 19.08 -12.09 5.12
CA ALA A 137 18.58 -10.84 5.67
C ALA A 137 18.05 -9.90 4.56
N LEU A 138 18.77 -9.77 3.44
CA LEU A 138 18.33 -9.01 2.28
C LEU A 138 17.08 -9.62 1.65
N GLN A 139 17.05 -10.94 1.45
CA GLN A 139 15.87 -11.63 0.93
C GLN A 139 14.64 -11.39 1.81
N ASN A 140 14.78 -11.51 3.12
CA ASN A 140 13.69 -11.23 4.06
C ASN A 140 13.27 -9.76 4.01
N MET A 141 14.22 -8.81 3.97
CA MET A 141 13.90 -7.38 3.85
C MET A 141 13.06 -7.05 2.60
N TYR A 142 13.28 -7.75 1.49
CA TYR A 142 12.55 -7.51 0.24
C TYR A 142 11.32 -8.38 0.04
N ARG A 143 11.23 -9.55 0.69
CA ARG A 143 10.19 -10.55 0.40
C ARG A 143 9.28 -10.86 1.59
N ASP A 144 9.70 -10.58 2.81
CA ASP A 144 8.89 -10.81 4.00
C ASP A 144 7.99 -9.59 4.26
N PRO A 145 6.66 -9.73 4.13
CA PRO A 145 5.73 -8.62 4.36
C PRO A 145 5.85 -8.02 5.77
N ARG A 146 6.31 -8.81 6.77
CA ARG A 146 6.47 -8.34 8.16
C ARG A 146 7.60 -7.32 8.33
N LEU A 147 8.57 -7.32 7.41
CA LEU A 147 9.75 -6.45 7.47
C LEU A 147 9.65 -5.25 6.52
N GLN A 148 8.56 -5.13 5.77
CA GLN A 148 8.36 -4.02 4.85
C GLN A 148 8.19 -2.70 5.60
N ARG A 149 8.79 -1.65 5.05
CA ARG A 149 8.62 -0.28 5.55
C ARG A 149 7.38 0.35 4.94
N ASP A 150 6.86 1.38 5.61
CA ASP A 150 5.75 2.19 5.09
C ASP A 150 6.09 2.76 3.71
N ASP A 151 5.16 2.65 2.75
CA ASP A 151 5.43 2.94 1.34
C ASP A 151 5.27 4.43 0.98
N TYR A 152 6.08 5.27 1.62
CA TYR A 152 6.14 6.70 1.28
C TYR A 152 6.50 6.94 -0.19
N ARG A 153 7.36 6.09 -0.76
CA ARG A 153 7.79 6.23 -2.15
C ARG A 153 6.63 6.02 -3.11
N GLY A 154 5.84 4.95 -2.93
CA GLY A 154 4.67 4.67 -3.76
C GLY A 154 3.62 5.78 -3.68
N MET A 155 3.24 6.19 -2.46
CA MET A 155 2.28 7.28 -2.26
C MET A 155 2.75 8.60 -2.89
N VAL A 156 4.00 9.00 -2.66
CA VAL A 156 4.53 10.27 -3.19
C VAL A 156 4.74 10.21 -4.70
N ASN A 157 5.12 9.06 -5.28
CA ASN A 157 5.19 8.89 -6.73
C ASN A 157 3.80 9.02 -7.37
N TYR A 158 2.77 8.43 -6.74
CA TYR A 158 1.39 8.61 -7.18
C TYR A 158 1.00 10.10 -7.16
N ILE A 159 1.21 10.79 -6.04
CA ILE A 159 0.93 12.23 -5.92
C ILE A 159 1.69 13.04 -6.96
N ASN A 160 2.99 12.78 -7.17
CA ASN A 160 3.79 13.45 -8.20
C ASN A 160 3.20 13.26 -9.62
N ALA A 161 2.53 12.13 -9.87
CA ALA A 161 1.99 11.77 -11.17
C ALA A 161 0.58 12.33 -11.43
N VAL A 162 -0.25 12.51 -10.39
CA VAL A 162 -1.65 12.92 -10.55
C VAL A 162 -1.95 14.34 -10.06
N ALA A 163 -1.15 14.88 -9.13
CA ALA A 163 -1.42 16.17 -8.52
C ALA A 163 -0.88 17.33 -9.37
N THR A 164 -1.62 18.42 -9.39
CA THR A 164 -1.34 19.64 -10.15
C THR A 164 -0.98 20.80 -9.21
N GLU A 165 -0.63 21.96 -9.78
CA GLU A 165 -0.39 23.19 -9.03
C GLU A 165 -1.62 23.72 -8.27
N ARG A 166 -2.83 23.22 -8.60
CA ARG A 166 -4.08 23.56 -7.93
C ARG A 166 -4.36 22.70 -6.70
N ASP A 167 -3.49 21.75 -6.38
CA ASP A 167 -3.70 20.79 -5.31
C ASP A 167 -2.75 21.03 -4.12
N ALA A 168 -3.16 20.54 -2.96
CA ALA A 168 -2.36 20.59 -1.74
C ALA A 168 -2.02 19.17 -1.25
N VAL A 169 -0.82 19.00 -0.71
CA VAL A 169 -0.39 17.76 -0.04
C VAL A 169 -0.20 18.06 1.43
N ILE A 170 -1.11 17.57 2.26
CA ILE A 170 -1.09 17.75 3.70
C ILE A 170 -0.29 16.61 4.31
N VAL A 171 0.78 16.94 5.03
CA VAL A 171 1.57 15.95 5.78
C VAL A 171 1.17 16.07 7.24
N ASP A 172 0.25 15.21 7.67
CA ASP A 172 -0.18 15.12 9.07
C ASP A 172 0.84 14.31 9.89
N ALA A 173 1.52 15.01 10.79
CA ALA A 173 2.85 14.76 11.37
C ALA A 173 3.97 15.54 10.65
N PRO A 174 4.18 16.83 10.98
CA PRO A 174 5.19 17.67 10.33
C PRO A 174 6.62 17.10 10.36
N GLY A 175 6.94 16.24 11.35
CA GLY A 175 8.22 15.55 11.43
C GLY A 175 8.46 14.51 10.33
N GLN A 176 7.44 14.09 9.57
CA GLN A 176 7.58 13.23 8.40
C GLN A 176 7.87 14.00 7.11
N MET A 177 7.88 15.34 7.18
CA MET A 177 8.10 16.20 6.01
C MET A 177 9.41 15.89 5.28
N ASP A 178 10.48 15.53 6.00
CA ASP A 178 11.77 15.20 5.37
C ASP A 178 11.70 13.93 4.51
N VAL A 179 10.93 12.92 4.95
CA VAL A 179 10.72 11.68 4.18
C VAL A 179 9.89 11.97 2.94
N VAL A 180 8.84 12.78 3.06
CA VAL A 180 8.00 13.20 1.93
C VAL A 180 8.83 14.01 0.92
N ARG A 181 9.54 15.04 1.38
CA ARG A 181 10.40 15.90 0.53
C ARG A 181 11.48 15.12 -0.22
N TYR A 182 12.01 14.05 0.37
CA TYR A 182 13.01 13.21 -0.29
C TYR A 182 12.49 12.66 -1.63
N TYR A 183 11.24 12.19 -1.68
CA TYR A 183 10.59 11.64 -2.89
C TYR A 183 9.80 12.68 -3.70
N TYR A 184 9.40 13.79 -3.08
CA TYR A 184 8.49 14.75 -3.70
C TYR A 184 9.13 15.54 -4.83
N ARG A 185 8.53 15.48 -6.02
CA ARG A 185 8.95 16.21 -7.23
C ARG A 185 7.75 16.83 -7.97
N GLY A 186 6.57 16.78 -7.38
CA GLY A 186 5.30 17.22 -7.96
C GLY A 186 5.05 18.72 -7.86
N ALA A 187 3.98 19.17 -8.52
CA ALA A 187 3.59 20.58 -8.61
C ALA A 187 2.73 21.07 -7.44
N ALA A 188 2.04 20.17 -6.73
CA ALA A 188 1.15 20.51 -5.62
C ALA A 188 1.90 21.15 -4.43
N ALA A 189 1.17 21.95 -3.64
CA ALA A 189 1.76 22.64 -2.50
C ALA A 189 1.87 21.72 -1.27
N LEU A 190 3.09 21.48 -0.76
CA LEU A 190 3.29 20.75 0.50
C LEU A 190 2.88 21.61 1.71
N LYS A 191 2.01 21.07 2.57
CA LYS A 191 1.48 21.72 3.78
C LYS A 191 1.76 20.84 5.02
N PRO A 192 2.76 21.19 5.85
CA PRO A 192 2.95 20.50 7.12
C PRO A 192 1.87 20.94 8.10
N LEU A 193 1.00 20.01 8.51
CA LEU A 193 -0.02 20.24 9.53
C LEU A 193 0.05 19.13 10.60
N PRO A 194 -0.45 19.37 11.81
CA PRO A 194 -0.80 20.69 12.36
C PRO A 194 0.40 21.63 12.53
N ILE A 195 0.13 22.93 12.72
CA ILE A 195 1.16 23.95 12.96
C ILE A 195 1.52 23.98 14.45
N GLY A 196 2.82 23.98 14.76
CA GLY A 196 3.34 24.10 16.13
C GLY A 196 3.51 22.77 16.87
N ARG A 197 4.43 22.75 17.84
CA ARG A 197 4.57 21.70 18.87
C ARG A 197 4.87 22.37 20.22
N PRO A 198 3.87 22.55 21.11
CA PRO A 198 2.47 22.09 21.03
C PRO A 198 1.66 22.76 19.90
N LEU A 199 0.51 22.17 19.57
CA LEU A 199 -0.42 22.62 18.52
C LEU A 199 -0.82 24.10 18.70
N ASP A 200 -0.65 24.90 17.64
CA ASP A 200 -1.29 26.20 17.48
C ASP A 200 -2.62 26.02 16.73
N ALA A 201 -3.72 26.02 17.49
CA ALA A 201 -5.04 25.77 16.96
C ALA A 201 -5.52 26.87 15.98
N ASN A 202 -5.18 28.13 16.24
CA ASN A 202 -5.62 29.25 15.40
C ASN A 202 -4.89 29.25 14.06
N ALA A 203 -3.56 29.11 14.09
CA ALA A 203 -2.77 29.04 12.86
C ALA A 203 -3.14 27.80 12.02
N THR A 204 -3.34 26.65 12.68
CA THR A 204 -3.77 25.40 12.00
C THR A 204 -5.15 25.57 11.37
N LYS A 205 -6.12 26.15 12.08
CA LYS A 205 -7.46 26.40 11.55
C LYS A 205 -7.44 27.36 10.36
N GLN A 206 -6.67 28.44 10.45
CA GLN A 206 -6.51 29.39 9.33
C GLN A 206 -5.91 28.69 8.11
N ALA A 207 -4.84 27.91 8.28
CA ALA A 207 -4.22 27.17 7.18
C ALA A 207 -5.19 26.15 6.55
N LEU A 208 -6.04 25.49 7.34
CA LEU A 208 -7.07 24.59 6.84
C LEU A 208 -8.14 25.34 6.03
N THR A 209 -8.60 26.49 6.52
CA THR A 209 -9.52 27.36 5.77
C THR A 209 -8.91 27.82 4.45
N ASP A 210 -7.64 28.22 4.45
CA ASP A 210 -6.93 28.61 3.23
C ASP A 210 -6.82 27.44 2.25
N ILE A 211 -6.60 26.22 2.73
CA ILE A 211 -6.57 25.03 1.86
C ILE A 211 -7.94 24.78 1.23
N LEU A 212 -9.01 24.74 2.04
CA LEU A 212 -10.37 24.48 1.58
C LEU A 212 -10.86 25.49 0.53
N ASN A 213 -10.43 26.75 0.65
CA ASN A 213 -10.91 27.84 -0.20
C ASN A 213 -10.08 28.07 -1.48
N ASN A 214 -8.82 27.65 -1.53
CA ASN A 214 -7.91 28.04 -2.62
C ASN A 214 -7.36 26.87 -3.45
N TYR A 215 -7.65 25.63 -3.06
CA TYR A 215 -7.17 24.44 -3.76
C TYR A 215 -8.34 23.60 -4.26
N SER A 216 -8.11 22.85 -5.33
CA SER A 216 -9.07 21.94 -5.96
C SER A 216 -9.12 20.58 -5.26
N ARG A 217 -7.97 20.07 -4.81
CA ARG A 217 -7.85 18.80 -4.09
C ARG A 217 -6.86 18.86 -2.94
N ALA A 218 -7.06 17.97 -1.97
CA ALA A 218 -6.09 17.71 -0.91
C ALA A 218 -5.71 16.24 -0.84
N TYR A 219 -4.42 15.97 -0.80
CA TYR A 219 -3.82 14.66 -0.51
C TYR A 219 -3.30 14.67 0.93
N GLY A 220 -3.96 13.96 1.84
CA GLY A 220 -3.54 13.80 3.22
C GLY A 220 -2.66 12.58 3.40
N ILE A 221 -1.43 12.78 3.89
CA ILE A 221 -0.50 11.74 4.33
C ILE A 221 -0.56 11.71 5.86
N PHE A 222 -1.26 10.72 6.41
CA PHE A 222 -1.51 10.59 7.84
C PHE A 222 -0.63 9.52 8.48
N TRP A 223 0.15 9.92 9.48
CA TRP A 223 1.01 8.98 10.22
C TRP A 223 1.01 9.29 11.72
N ALA A 224 0.89 8.24 12.53
CA ALA A 224 0.93 8.33 13.99
C ALA A 224 0.02 9.44 14.56
N ASN A 225 -1.22 9.52 14.06
CA ASN A 225 -2.17 10.60 14.35
C ASN A 225 -2.37 10.80 15.86
N ALA A 226 -2.41 9.71 16.64
CA ALA A 226 -2.53 9.79 18.11
C ALA A 226 -1.41 10.61 18.78
N GLN A 227 -0.26 10.78 18.12
CA GLN A 227 0.85 11.61 18.56
C GLN A 227 0.95 12.94 17.80
N ALA A 228 0.61 12.95 16.51
CA ALA A 228 0.76 14.10 15.63
C ALA A 228 -0.43 15.08 15.68
N ASP A 229 -1.64 14.55 15.68
CA ASP A 229 -2.92 15.25 15.76
C ASP A 229 -3.89 14.46 16.67
N PRO A 230 -3.65 14.46 18.00
CA PRO A 230 -4.39 13.61 18.93
C PRO A 230 -5.90 13.87 18.94
N GLU A 231 -6.31 15.09 18.61
CA GLU A 231 -7.71 15.51 18.55
C GLU A 231 -8.31 15.37 17.14
N GLY A 232 -7.51 14.98 16.13
CA GLY A 232 -7.94 14.82 14.74
C GLY A 232 -8.43 16.13 14.10
N VAL A 233 -7.84 17.27 14.47
CA VAL A 233 -8.23 18.61 14.00
C VAL A 233 -8.14 18.71 12.48
N VAL A 234 -7.07 18.17 11.87
CA VAL A 234 -6.81 18.25 10.44
C VAL A 234 -7.83 17.41 9.66
N GLU A 235 -7.94 16.13 9.98
CA GLU A 235 -8.86 15.23 9.27
C GLU A 235 -10.32 15.64 9.49
N ARG A 236 -10.72 16.04 10.70
CA ARG A 236 -12.10 16.47 10.96
C ARG A 236 -12.46 17.69 10.12
N ALA A 237 -11.55 18.67 10.00
CA ALA A 237 -11.80 19.84 9.17
C ALA A 237 -11.95 19.48 7.68
N LEU A 238 -11.12 18.56 7.17
CA LEU A 238 -11.21 18.09 5.78
C LEU A 238 -12.48 17.27 5.53
N ASN A 239 -12.90 16.41 6.47
CA ASN A 239 -14.13 15.65 6.36
C ASN A 239 -15.38 16.55 6.38
N LEU A 240 -15.38 17.64 7.15
CA LEU A 240 -16.50 18.58 7.21
C LEU A 240 -16.54 19.53 6.01
N GLY A 241 -15.36 19.99 5.56
CA GLY A 241 -15.23 21.02 4.54
C GLY A 241 -15.04 20.50 3.11
N GLY A 242 -14.66 19.24 2.92
CA GLY A 242 -14.35 18.66 1.63
C GLY A 242 -15.13 17.36 1.35
N PHE A 243 -14.83 16.77 0.21
CA PHE A 243 -15.47 15.57 -0.32
C PHE A 243 -14.45 14.44 -0.31
N LYS A 244 -14.46 13.61 0.74
CA LYS A 244 -13.50 12.51 0.87
C LYS A 244 -13.71 11.50 -0.26
N ALA A 245 -12.69 11.22 -1.06
CA ALA A 245 -12.75 10.32 -2.21
C ALA A 245 -12.15 8.94 -1.94
N ARG A 246 -11.00 8.91 -1.27
CA ARG A 246 -10.27 7.68 -0.96
C ARG A 246 -9.66 7.72 0.41
N ASP A 247 -9.45 6.54 0.97
CA ASP A 247 -8.80 6.33 2.26
C ASP A 247 -8.08 4.97 2.25
N GLU A 248 -6.79 4.98 1.94
CA GLU A 248 -6.01 3.76 1.70
C GLU A 248 -4.81 3.66 2.66
N TRP A 249 -4.57 2.45 3.19
CA TRP A 249 -3.41 2.16 4.03
C TRP A 249 -2.24 1.67 3.19
N HIS A 250 -1.09 2.34 3.33
CA HIS A 250 0.19 1.98 2.72
C HIS A 250 1.20 1.65 3.82
N GLY A 251 1.07 0.45 4.41
CA GLY A 251 1.77 0.09 5.64
C GLY A 251 1.08 0.74 6.85
N ASN A 252 1.82 1.50 7.66
CA ASN A 252 1.29 2.25 8.81
C ASN A 252 1.03 3.73 8.50
N VAL A 253 1.11 4.13 7.23
CA VAL A 253 0.76 5.49 6.77
C VAL A 253 -0.50 5.36 5.93
N ARG A 254 -1.34 6.38 5.99
CA ARG A 254 -2.60 6.42 5.26
C ARG A 254 -2.60 7.56 4.27
N LEU A 255 -2.96 7.26 3.02
CA LEU A 255 -3.18 8.24 1.98
C LEU A 255 -4.68 8.48 1.86
N VAL A 256 -5.08 9.73 2.00
CA VAL A 256 -6.47 10.14 1.91
C VAL A 256 -6.59 11.23 0.85
N GLU A 257 -7.60 11.11 -0.01
CA GLU A 257 -7.85 12.08 -1.07
C GLU A 257 -9.16 12.80 -0.83
N TYR A 258 -9.16 14.11 -1.01
CA TYR A 258 -10.34 14.97 -0.91
C TYR A 258 -10.46 15.81 -2.18
N ALA A 259 -11.67 15.86 -2.77
CA ALA A 259 -12.04 17.01 -3.59
C ALA A 259 -12.44 18.16 -2.66
N LEU A 260 -12.08 19.39 -3.05
CA LEU A 260 -12.30 20.59 -2.25
C LEU A 260 -13.38 21.48 -2.88
N PRO A 261 -14.09 22.29 -2.07
CA PRO A 261 -15.29 22.99 -2.53
C PRO A 261 -15.01 24.11 -3.55
N ASN A 262 -13.75 24.54 -3.72
CA ASN A 262 -13.39 25.60 -4.66
C ASN A 262 -13.89 25.34 -6.09
N ASP A 263 -13.78 24.08 -6.55
CA ASP A 263 -14.17 23.69 -7.91
C ASP A 263 -15.60 23.13 -7.98
N PHE A 264 -16.27 22.95 -6.84
CA PHE A 264 -17.62 22.37 -6.75
C PHE A 264 -18.75 23.39 -7.01
N GLN A 265 -18.42 24.65 -7.31
CA GLN A 265 -19.41 25.74 -7.41
C GLN A 265 -20.27 25.72 -8.69
N ALA A 266 -20.01 24.80 -9.63
CA ALA A 266 -20.71 24.68 -10.92
C ALA A 266 -21.61 23.42 -11.01
N ALA A 267 -21.99 22.82 -9.88
CA ALA A 267 -22.76 21.59 -9.86
C ALA A 267 -24.24 21.80 -10.26
N GLU A 268 -24.79 20.81 -10.96
CA GLU A 268 -26.24 20.73 -11.20
C GLU A 268 -26.90 20.10 -9.97
N SER A 269 -28.00 20.70 -9.52
CA SER A 269 -28.81 20.20 -8.41
C SER A 269 -30.17 19.75 -8.92
N PHE A 270 -30.63 18.59 -8.45
CA PHE A 270 -31.99 18.11 -8.73
C PHE A 270 -32.59 17.43 -7.50
N ASN A 271 -33.92 17.47 -7.43
CA ASN A 271 -34.68 17.02 -6.26
C ASN A 271 -35.44 15.75 -6.59
N PRO A 272 -34.85 14.56 -6.37
CA PRO A 272 -35.48 13.33 -6.79
C PRO A 272 -36.56 12.85 -5.80
N GLU A 273 -36.59 13.39 -4.56
CA GLU A 273 -37.55 13.05 -3.50
C GLU A 273 -37.66 11.52 -3.28
N LEU A 274 -36.52 10.84 -3.26
CA LEU A 274 -36.45 9.38 -3.23
C LEU A 274 -36.46 8.84 -1.81
N ARG A 275 -37.36 7.90 -1.55
CA ARG A 275 -37.36 7.15 -0.28
C ARG A 275 -36.44 5.94 -0.36
N PHE A 276 -35.62 5.78 0.66
CA PHE A 276 -34.86 4.57 0.94
C PHE A 276 -35.49 3.86 2.13
N GLY A 277 -36.13 2.71 1.84
CA GLY A 277 -37.05 2.07 2.77
C GLY A 277 -38.16 3.03 3.23
N ASP A 278 -38.53 2.93 4.51
CA ASP A 278 -39.44 3.87 5.18
C ASP A 278 -38.71 4.79 6.18
N GLU A 279 -37.37 4.81 6.14
CA GLU A 279 -36.51 5.45 7.13
C GLU A 279 -35.89 6.76 6.66
N LEU A 280 -35.55 6.87 5.37
CA LEU A 280 -34.76 7.99 4.82
C LEU A 280 -35.39 8.55 3.54
N LEU A 281 -35.29 9.86 3.38
CA LEU A 281 -35.66 10.61 2.18
C LEU A 281 -34.44 11.35 1.65
N LEU A 282 -34.09 11.11 0.39
CA LEU A 282 -33.11 11.88 -0.36
C LEU A 282 -33.83 13.04 -1.05
N LYS A 283 -33.65 14.24 -0.53
CA LYS A 283 -34.34 15.46 -0.98
C LYS A 283 -33.69 16.03 -2.22
N GLU A 284 -32.38 16.18 -2.18
CA GLU A 284 -31.60 16.85 -3.22
C GLU A 284 -30.27 16.13 -3.44
N ILE A 285 -29.84 16.16 -4.69
CA ILE A 285 -28.56 15.64 -5.15
C ILE A 285 -27.89 16.75 -5.94
N THR A 286 -26.65 17.04 -5.59
CA THR A 286 -25.81 18.02 -6.27
C THR A 286 -24.54 17.34 -6.75
N PHE A 287 -24.29 17.35 -8.05
CA PHE A 287 -23.03 16.83 -8.61
C PHE A 287 -22.62 17.59 -9.88
N ASP A 288 -21.33 17.57 -10.19
CA ASP A 288 -20.79 18.18 -11.41
C ASP A 288 -20.95 17.21 -12.59
N ALA A 289 -21.80 17.59 -13.56
CA ALA A 289 -22.11 16.78 -14.74
C ALA A 289 -21.12 16.99 -15.91
N ARG A 290 -19.98 17.68 -15.69
CA ARG A 290 -18.98 17.89 -16.73
C ARG A 290 -18.32 16.59 -17.20
N ALA A 291 -17.52 16.72 -18.25
CA ALA A 291 -16.59 15.67 -18.63
C ALA A 291 -15.39 15.64 -17.67
N PHE A 292 -15.05 14.44 -17.20
CA PHE A 292 -13.93 14.17 -16.30
C PHE A 292 -12.77 13.50 -17.03
N GLN A 293 -11.57 13.68 -16.51
CA GLN A 293 -10.38 12.95 -16.91
C GLN A 293 -10.12 11.75 -15.98
N ALA A 294 -9.42 10.73 -16.48
CA ALA A 294 -8.95 9.66 -15.60
C ALA A 294 -7.97 10.21 -14.56
N GLY A 295 -8.15 9.85 -13.29
CA GLY A 295 -7.48 10.45 -12.14
C GLY A 295 -8.25 11.61 -11.51
N GLU A 296 -9.38 12.04 -12.07
CA GLU A 296 -10.22 13.05 -11.44
C GLU A 296 -11.16 12.53 -10.37
N LEU A 297 -11.64 13.45 -9.52
CA LEU A 297 -12.62 13.20 -8.49
C LEU A 297 -13.96 13.80 -8.93
N VAL A 298 -15.02 13.01 -8.83
CA VAL A 298 -16.42 13.43 -9.05
C VAL A 298 -17.01 13.75 -7.67
N PRO A 299 -17.06 15.02 -7.23
CA PRO A 299 -17.72 15.40 -5.99
C PRO A 299 -19.25 15.27 -6.10
N LEU A 300 -19.87 14.81 -5.02
CA LEU A 300 -21.31 14.65 -4.87
C LEU A 300 -21.72 15.12 -3.47
N GLU A 301 -22.80 15.89 -3.41
CA GLU A 301 -23.48 16.27 -2.18
C GLU A 301 -24.90 15.71 -2.20
N PHE A 302 -25.32 15.16 -1.06
CA PHE A 302 -26.64 14.60 -0.87
C PHE A 302 -27.31 15.26 0.32
N GLU A 303 -28.53 15.77 0.13
CA GLU A 303 -29.35 16.31 1.21
C GLU A 303 -30.41 15.30 1.62
N TRP A 304 -30.35 14.89 2.88
CA TRP A 304 -31.18 13.83 3.43
C TRP A 304 -32.16 14.39 4.45
N ARG A 305 -33.26 13.66 4.63
CA ARG A 305 -34.16 13.79 5.78
C ARG A 305 -34.45 12.42 6.38
N THR A 306 -34.24 12.29 7.68
CA THR A 306 -34.70 11.10 8.41
C THR A 306 -36.22 11.15 8.51
N LEU A 307 -36.89 10.09 8.07
CA LEU A 307 -38.35 9.95 8.20
C LEU A 307 -38.69 9.30 9.54
N LYS A 308 -37.87 8.33 9.93
CA LYS A 308 -37.85 7.64 11.23
C LYS A 308 -36.41 7.59 11.71
N ARG A 309 -36.22 7.23 12.98
CA ARG A 309 -34.89 6.89 13.49
C ARG A 309 -34.36 5.68 12.70
N PRO A 310 -33.21 5.79 12.00
CA PRO A 310 -32.72 4.70 11.18
C PRO A 310 -32.39 3.45 12.00
N ALA A 311 -32.74 2.28 11.47
CA ALA A 311 -32.58 1.00 12.15
C ALA A 311 -31.12 0.54 12.24
N ALA A 312 -30.29 1.01 11.30
CA ALA A 312 -28.88 0.70 11.21
C ALA A 312 -28.06 1.92 10.81
N ASP A 313 -26.75 1.83 11.02
CA ASP A 313 -25.80 2.83 10.53
C ASP A 313 -25.52 2.55 9.03
N TRP A 314 -26.53 2.80 8.21
CA TRP A 314 -26.51 2.55 6.77
C TRP A 314 -25.30 3.22 6.13
N GLN A 315 -24.61 2.50 5.24
CA GLN A 315 -23.48 2.99 4.47
C GLN A 315 -23.93 3.34 3.06
N ILE A 316 -23.43 4.46 2.52
CA ILE A 316 -23.61 4.88 1.14
C ILE A 316 -22.59 4.14 0.28
N PHE A 317 -23.06 3.52 -0.80
CA PHE A 317 -22.18 3.06 -1.87
C PHE A 317 -22.37 3.94 -3.10
N LEU A 318 -21.28 4.18 -3.81
CA LEU A 318 -21.22 4.85 -5.11
C LEU A 318 -20.54 3.90 -6.08
N HIS A 319 -21.16 3.64 -7.23
CA HIS A 319 -20.60 2.82 -8.29
C HIS A 319 -20.52 3.60 -9.59
N LEU A 320 -19.38 3.52 -10.27
CA LEU A 320 -19.23 3.90 -11.66
C LEU A 320 -19.25 2.63 -12.51
N LEU A 321 -20.22 2.51 -13.40
CA LEU A 321 -20.46 1.33 -14.21
C LEU A 321 -20.09 1.57 -15.68
N ASP A 322 -19.47 0.59 -16.32
CA ASP A 322 -19.29 0.58 -17.77
C ASP A 322 -20.60 0.18 -18.51
N ALA A 323 -20.55 0.16 -19.85
CA ALA A 323 -21.68 -0.21 -20.70
C ALA A 323 -22.16 -1.67 -20.52
N ARG A 324 -21.38 -2.54 -19.86
CA ARG A 324 -21.73 -3.93 -19.53
C ARG A 324 -22.30 -4.05 -18.12
N GLY A 325 -22.41 -2.94 -17.37
CA GLY A 325 -22.82 -2.92 -15.98
C GLY A 325 -21.71 -3.35 -15.00
N GLN A 326 -20.45 -3.42 -15.44
CA GLN A 326 -19.34 -3.76 -14.56
C GLN A 326 -18.89 -2.53 -13.78
N ILE A 327 -18.63 -2.71 -12.48
CA ILE A 327 -18.10 -1.68 -11.61
C ILE A 327 -16.65 -1.40 -12.01
N VAL A 328 -16.40 -0.23 -12.60
CA VAL A 328 -15.05 0.23 -12.92
C VAL A 328 -14.44 1.05 -11.79
N SER A 329 -15.25 1.71 -10.97
CA SER A 329 -14.82 2.40 -9.75
C SER A 329 -15.93 2.34 -8.72
N GLN A 330 -15.57 2.28 -7.44
CA GLN A 330 -16.54 2.26 -6.35
C GLN A 330 -16.02 3.00 -5.13
N ARG A 331 -16.96 3.40 -4.28
CA ARG A 331 -16.67 3.93 -2.95
C ARG A 331 -17.80 3.60 -1.99
N ASP A 332 -17.44 3.07 -0.84
CA ASP A 332 -18.32 2.90 0.31
C ASP A 332 -18.00 3.96 1.37
N ALA A 333 -19.01 4.55 2.00
CA ALA A 333 -18.81 5.56 3.04
C ALA A 333 -19.96 5.67 4.03
N SER A 334 -19.59 6.10 5.23
CA SER A 334 -20.53 6.58 6.23
C SER A 334 -21.08 7.96 5.84
N PHE A 335 -22.22 8.31 6.43
CA PHE A 335 -22.68 9.68 6.50
C PHE A 335 -21.70 10.54 7.31
N ASP A 336 -21.66 11.85 7.04
CA ASP A 336 -20.74 12.81 7.70
C ASP A 336 -21.13 13.13 9.15
N ASN A 337 -21.81 12.21 9.83
CA ASN A 337 -22.17 12.29 11.23
C ASN A 337 -21.18 11.49 12.09
N ALA A 338 -20.41 12.19 12.93
CA ALA A 338 -19.47 11.59 13.87
C ALA A 338 -20.09 10.59 14.85
N SER A 339 -21.41 10.64 15.04
CA SER A 339 -22.14 9.74 15.94
C SER A 339 -22.81 8.54 15.25
N GLY A 340 -22.86 8.50 13.91
CA GLY A 340 -23.56 7.45 13.14
C GLY A 340 -25.03 7.75 12.86
N LEU A 341 -25.53 7.29 11.72
CA LEU A 341 -26.85 7.62 11.18
C LEU A 341 -28.01 7.12 12.06
N ASN A 342 -27.87 5.95 12.69
CA ASN A 342 -28.87 5.36 13.60
C ASN A 342 -29.05 6.09 14.94
N ARG A 343 -28.26 7.15 15.17
CA ARG A 343 -28.38 8.03 16.34
C ARG A 343 -29.13 9.31 16.04
N LEU A 344 -29.45 9.58 14.77
CA LEU A 344 -30.29 10.69 14.39
C LEU A 344 -31.75 10.41 14.76
N ASP A 345 -32.40 11.42 15.33
CA ASP A 345 -33.85 11.39 15.55
C ASP A 345 -34.61 11.45 14.22
N ALA A 346 -35.91 11.18 14.27
CA ALA A 346 -36.79 11.34 13.12
C ALA A 346 -36.95 12.83 12.76
N GLN A 347 -37.18 13.12 11.48
CA GLN A 347 -37.44 14.45 10.93
C GLN A 347 -36.23 15.42 11.00
N VAL A 348 -35.02 14.88 11.02
CA VAL A 348 -33.77 15.64 10.98
C VAL A 348 -33.26 15.72 9.54
N ASP A 349 -33.00 16.94 9.07
CA ASP A 349 -32.31 17.18 7.80
C ASP A 349 -30.77 17.10 8.00
N GLY A 350 -30.04 16.66 6.99
CA GLY A 350 -28.57 16.65 7.01
C GLY A 350 -27.94 16.36 5.66
N ALA A 351 -26.78 16.98 5.42
CA ALA A 351 -25.99 16.81 4.22
C ALA A 351 -24.97 15.67 4.38
N SER A 352 -24.62 15.02 3.26
CA SER A 352 -23.42 14.18 3.17
C SER A 352 -22.63 14.48 1.89
N ARG A 353 -21.30 14.57 2.02
CA ARG A 353 -20.36 14.97 0.98
C ARG A 353 -19.39 13.85 0.67
N HIS A 354 -19.39 13.45 -0.59
CA HIS A 354 -18.62 12.31 -1.05
C HIS A 354 -17.95 12.63 -2.38
N ALA A 355 -16.87 11.94 -2.70
CA ALA A 355 -16.30 12.01 -4.02
C ALA A 355 -16.02 10.62 -4.55
N LEU A 356 -16.28 10.37 -5.83
CA LEU A 356 -15.90 9.14 -6.50
C LEU A 356 -14.69 9.40 -7.38
N VAL A 357 -13.66 8.57 -7.26
CA VAL A 357 -12.49 8.68 -8.12
C VAL A 357 -12.72 8.02 -9.48
N ILE A 358 -12.38 8.71 -10.56
CA ILE A 358 -12.19 8.06 -11.86
C ILE A 358 -10.78 7.47 -11.82
N LEU A 359 -10.66 6.16 -11.68
CA LEU A 359 -9.36 5.49 -11.49
C LEU A 359 -8.41 5.80 -12.67
N PRO A 360 -7.10 6.07 -12.42
CA PRO A 360 -6.13 6.27 -13.49
C PRO A 360 -6.14 5.12 -14.51
N GLY A 361 -6.11 5.48 -15.79
CA GLY A 361 -6.17 4.54 -16.92
C GLY A 361 -7.59 4.10 -17.29
N THR A 362 -8.63 4.58 -16.61
CA THR A 362 -10.02 4.33 -17.01
C THR A 362 -10.23 4.79 -18.47
N PRO A 363 -10.74 3.91 -19.36
CA PRO A 363 -10.94 4.26 -20.75
C PRO A 363 -11.83 5.50 -20.97
N PRO A 364 -11.62 6.24 -22.08
CA PRO A 364 -12.55 7.29 -22.46
C PRO A 364 -13.89 6.70 -22.93
N GLY A 365 -14.99 7.22 -22.40
CA GLY A 365 -16.33 6.71 -22.67
C GLY A 365 -17.38 7.29 -21.75
N THR A 366 -18.61 6.84 -21.93
CA THR A 366 -19.74 7.20 -21.08
C THR A 366 -19.95 6.10 -20.05
N TYR A 367 -20.02 6.48 -18.78
CA TYR A 367 -20.19 5.59 -17.64
C TYR A 367 -21.45 5.95 -16.87
N THR A 368 -22.08 4.97 -16.24
CA THR A 368 -23.28 5.19 -15.43
C THR A 368 -22.89 5.32 -13.97
N LEU A 369 -23.27 6.43 -13.34
CA LEU A 369 -23.06 6.66 -11.92
C LEU A 369 -24.30 6.23 -11.13
N GLN A 370 -24.11 5.34 -10.16
CA GLN A 370 -25.17 4.81 -9.31
C GLN A 370 -24.83 5.00 -7.83
N MET A 371 -25.87 5.12 -7.02
CA MET A 371 -25.75 5.17 -5.57
C MET A 371 -26.80 4.30 -4.89
N GLY A 372 -26.51 3.85 -3.67
CA GLY A 372 -27.51 3.24 -2.82
C GLY A 372 -27.05 3.14 -1.37
N LEU A 373 -27.82 2.41 -0.57
CA LEU A 373 -27.52 2.21 0.85
C LEU A 373 -27.43 0.72 1.18
N TYR A 374 -26.54 0.36 2.10
CA TYR A 374 -26.41 -1.01 2.59
C TYR A 374 -26.05 -1.10 4.06
N HIS A 375 -26.41 -2.22 4.67
CA HIS A 375 -26.09 -2.50 6.07
C HIS A 375 -24.65 -3.02 6.19
N PRO A 376 -23.74 -2.38 6.94
CA PRO A 376 -22.32 -2.72 6.93
C PRO A 376 -22.03 -4.15 7.43
N ALA A 377 -22.78 -4.64 8.43
CA ALA A 377 -22.55 -5.97 8.99
C ALA A 377 -23.11 -7.14 8.15
N THR A 378 -24.16 -6.92 7.36
CA THR A 378 -24.87 -7.99 6.65
C THR A 378 -24.76 -7.89 5.13
N GLY A 379 -24.36 -6.73 4.61
CA GLY A 379 -24.37 -6.44 3.17
C GLY A 379 -25.77 -6.23 2.58
N ALA A 380 -26.83 -6.28 3.39
CA ALA A 380 -28.20 -6.12 2.91
C ALA A 380 -28.40 -4.72 2.33
N ARG A 381 -28.92 -4.64 1.10
CA ARG A 381 -29.19 -3.38 0.40
C ARG A 381 -30.56 -2.83 0.82
N LEU A 382 -30.67 -1.51 0.96
CA LEU A 382 -31.92 -0.84 1.33
C LEU A 382 -32.71 -0.47 0.05
N PRO A 383 -33.98 -0.93 -0.10
CA PRO A 383 -34.75 -0.68 -1.32
C PRO A 383 -35.01 0.80 -1.57
N VAL A 384 -35.05 1.18 -2.85
CA VAL A 384 -35.36 2.54 -3.31
C VAL A 384 -36.77 2.60 -3.87
N SER A 385 -37.51 3.67 -3.57
CA SER A 385 -38.88 3.90 -4.07
C SER A 385 -39.03 3.92 -5.59
N SER A 386 -37.96 4.22 -6.34
CA SER A 386 -37.93 4.11 -7.81
C SER A 386 -37.91 2.66 -8.32
N GLY A 387 -37.80 1.68 -7.42
CA GLY A 387 -37.57 0.27 -7.72
C GLY A 387 -36.09 -0.10 -7.61
N GLY A 388 -35.83 -1.36 -7.23
CA GLY A 388 -34.48 -1.86 -6.99
C GLY A 388 -33.89 -1.40 -5.66
N ASP A 389 -32.56 -1.44 -5.57
CA ASP A 389 -31.77 -1.16 -4.38
C ASP A 389 -30.65 -0.12 -4.62
N ALA A 390 -30.67 0.50 -5.79
CA ALA A 390 -29.79 1.57 -6.22
C ALA A 390 -30.56 2.58 -7.08
N PHE A 391 -30.14 3.84 -7.01
CA PHE A 391 -30.60 4.93 -7.87
C PHE A 391 -29.50 5.32 -8.87
N THR A 392 -29.88 5.51 -10.13
CA THR A 392 -28.96 6.00 -11.17
C THR A 392 -28.96 7.52 -11.18
N LEU A 393 -27.81 8.11 -10.84
CA LEU A 393 -27.60 9.54 -10.74
C LEU A 393 -27.52 10.20 -12.12
N GLY A 394 -26.90 9.51 -13.08
CA GLY A 394 -26.72 10.01 -14.43
C GLY A 394 -25.52 9.39 -15.14
N ALA A 395 -25.20 9.95 -16.30
CA ALA A 395 -24.03 9.56 -17.07
C ALA A 395 -22.84 10.47 -16.74
N VAL A 396 -21.66 9.87 -16.59
CA VAL A 396 -20.38 10.55 -16.40
C VAL A 396 -19.56 10.33 -17.67
N GLN A 397 -19.15 11.42 -18.31
CA GLN A 397 -18.29 11.34 -19.49
C GLN A 397 -16.82 11.35 -19.07
N VAL A 398 -16.09 10.29 -19.41
CA VAL A 398 -14.64 10.21 -19.20
C VAL A 398 -13.92 10.54 -20.52
N THR A 399 -12.93 11.41 -20.43
CA THR A 399 -12.12 11.89 -21.54
C THR A 399 -10.72 11.30 -21.50
N LYS A 400 -10.13 11.18 -22.69
CA LYS A 400 -8.82 10.57 -22.88
C LYS A 400 -7.75 11.43 -22.22
N THR A 401 -6.92 10.83 -21.38
CA THR A 401 -5.90 11.54 -20.61
C THR A 401 -4.63 10.71 -20.53
N PRO A 402 -3.46 11.27 -20.87
CA PRO A 402 -2.19 10.58 -20.67
C PRO A 402 -1.92 10.44 -19.18
N ILE A 403 -1.62 9.21 -18.73
CA ILE A 403 -1.24 8.94 -17.35
C ILE A 403 0.15 8.31 -17.27
N SER A 404 0.88 8.61 -16.21
CA SER A 404 2.16 7.95 -15.91
C SER A 404 1.92 6.59 -15.26
N ALA A 405 2.83 5.64 -15.48
CA ALA A 405 2.84 4.36 -14.78
C ALA A 405 3.03 4.50 -13.26
N ASP A 406 3.51 5.65 -12.78
CA ASP A 406 3.60 6.00 -11.35
C ASP A 406 2.24 6.36 -10.73
N ALA A 407 1.23 6.68 -11.54
CA ALA A 407 -0.15 6.94 -11.07
C ALA A 407 -0.93 5.65 -10.71
N LEU A 408 -0.27 4.49 -10.69
CA LEU A 408 -0.90 3.19 -10.52
C LEU A 408 -0.48 2.51 -9.21
N PHE A 409 -1.45 2.24 -8.34
CA PHE A 409 -1.29 1.32 -7.21
C PHE A 409 -1.54 -0.12 -7.65
N LEU A 410 -0.45 -0.79 -8.06
CA LEU A 410 -0.48 -2.16 -8.56
C LEU A 410 -0.18 -3.14 -7.42
N THR A 411 -0.96 -4.23 -7.31
CA THR A 411 -0.60 -5.38 -6.47
C THR A 411 0.75 -5.93 -6.90
N ARG A 412 0.99 -5.99 -8.21
CA ARG A 412 2.27 -6.39 -8.76
C ARG A 412 2.51 -5.75 -10.13
N ARG A 413 3.70 -5.14 -10.29
CA ARG A 413 4.24 -4.76 -11.59
C ARG A 413 4.70 -5.99 -12.35
N VAL A 414 4.36 -6.04 -13.63
CA VAL A 414 4.71 -7.08 -14.58
C VAL A 414 5.40 -6.40 -15.77
N ASN A 415 6.36 -7.08 -16.38
CA ASN A 415 7.01 -6.63 -17.61
C ASN A 415 6.89 -7.78 -18.62
N ALA A 416 5.66 -8.04 -19.09
CA ALA A 416 5.38 -9.04 -20.11
C ALA A 416 4.89 -8.34 -21.37
N ALA A 417 5.19 -8.92 -22.53
CA ALA A 417 4.96 -8.30 -23.83
C ALA A 417 4.04 -9.18 -24.68
N PHE A 418 3.04 -8.57 -25.31
CA PHE A 418 2.08 -9.22 -26.20
C PHE A 418 1.91 -8.38 -27.47
N ASP A 419 2.58 -8.77 -28.55
CA ASP A 419 2.56 -8.07 -29.84
C ASP A 419 2.80 -6.55 -29.72
N THR A 420 1.78 -5.70 -29.88
CA THR A 420 1.89 -4.23 -29.77
C THR A 420 1.72 -3.69 -28.34
N LEU A 421 1.46 -4.55 -27.35
CA LEU A 421 1.15 -4.16 -25.97
C LEU A 421 2.19 -4.66 -24.96
N ASP A 422 2.42 -3.86 -23.94
CA ASP A 422 3.07 -4.28 -22.70
C ASP A 422 2.02 -4.48 -21.60
N PHE A 423 2.10 -5.61 -20.91
CA PHE A 423 1.33 -5.86 -19.70
C PHE A 423 2.10 -5.30 -18.49
N VAL A 424 1.65 -4.14 -18.00
CA VAL A 424 2.31 -3.32 -16.97
C VAL A 424 2.13 -3.92 -15.57
N GLY A 425 1.01 -4.59 -15.33
CA GLY A 425 0.72 -5.18 -14.03
C GLY A 425 -0.77 -5.35 -13.77
N TYR A 426 -1.10 -5.73 -12.55
CA TYR A 426 -2.47 -5.97 -12.13
C TYR A 426 -2.71 -5.53 -10.68
N THR A 427 -3.99 -5.33 -10.38
CA THR A 427 -4.51 -5.18 -9.02
C THR A 427 -5.51 -6.30 -8.73
N LEU A 428 -5.31 -6.97 -7.59
CA LEU A 428 -6.17 -8.03 -7.07
C LEU A 428 -6.21 -7.90 -5.55
N GLU A 429 -7.38 -7.57 -4.99
CA GLU A 429 -7.53 -7.21 -3.58
C GLU A 429 -7.35 -8.39 -2.61
N ARG A 430 -7.73 -9.60 -3.06
CA ARG A 430 -7.60 -10.83 -2.28
C ARG A 430 -7.26 -12.01 -3.17
N THR A 431 -6.65 -13.02 -2.57
CA THR A 431 -6.25 -14.24 -3.27
C THR A 431 -7.10 -15.45 -2.90
N GLU A 432 -8.13 -15.29 -2.07
CA GLU A 432 -9.02 -16.38 -1.66
C GLU A 432 -10.48 -16.08 -2.02
N PHE A 433 -11.12 -17.04 -2.69
CA PHE A 433 -12.46 -16.91 -3.25
C PHE A 433 -13.30 -18.17 -3.00
N LYS A 434 -14.62 -18.02 -3.02
CA LYS A 434 -15.56 -19.14 -2.91
C LYS A 434 -16.01 -19.62 -4.29
N ARG A 435 -16.43 -20.88 -4.38
CA ARG A 435 -17.13 -21.40 -5.56
C ARG A 435 -18.41 -20.61 -5.86
N GLY A 436 -18.70 -20.37 -7.14
CA GLY A 436 -19.83 -19.56 -7.60
C GLY A 436 -19.61 -18.05 -7.49
N GLU A 437 -18.46 -17.60 -6.98
CA GLU A 437 -18.09 -16.19 -6.92
C GLU A 437 -17.37 -15.73 -8.21
N PHE A 438 -17.01 -14.45 -8.27
CA PHE A 438 -16.21 -13.88 -9.34
C PHE A 438 -14.90 -13.34 -8.79
N ILE A 439 -13.82 -13.43 -9.57
CA ILE A 439 -12.54 -12.79 -9.25
C ILE A 439 -12.54 -11.39 -9.88
N PRO A 440 -12.58 -10.31 -9.10
CA PRO A 440 -12.48 -8.94 -9.62
C PRO A 440 -11.01 -8.64 -9.93
N LEU A 441 -10.69 -8.52 -11.22
CA LEU A 441 -9.32 -8.32 -11.69
C LEU A 441 -9.24 -7.02 -12.47
N ALA A 442 -8.31 -6.15 -12.07
CA ALA A 442 -7.92 -4.98 -12.86
C ALA A 442 -6.54 -5.23 -13.48
N LEU A 443 -6.45 -5.14 -14.80
CA LEU A 443 -5.23 -5.30 -15.58
C LEU A 443 -4.83 -3.95 -16.16
N TYR A 444 -3.52 -3.69 -16.25
CA TYR A 444 -2.99 -2.46 -16.80
C TYR A 444 -2.09 -2.78 -17.98
N TRP A 445 -2.41 -2.15 -19.10
CA TRP A 445 -1.77 -2.38 -20.39
C TRP A 445 -1.20 -1.07 -20.91
N GLN A 446 -0.08 -1.13 -21.64
CA GLN A 446 0.50 0.02 -22.30
C GLN A 446 0.71 -0.26 -23.79
N ALA A 447 0.25 0.65 -24.65
CA ALA A 447 0.55 0.57 -26.08
C ALA A 447 2.02 0.92 -26.35
N ARG A 448 2.76 0.04 -27.03
CA ARG A 448 4.13 0.32 -27.48
C ARG A 448 4.18 1.01 -28.83
N THR A 449 3.28 0.60 -29.70
CA THR A 449 3.15 1.02 -31.09
C THR A 449 1.67 1.12 -31.43
N PRO A 450 1.26 1.95 -32.41
CA PRO A 450 -0.12 1.96 -32.86
C PRO A 450 -0.54 0.55 -33.27
N SER A 451 -1.58 0.01 -32.64
CA SER A 451 -2.09 -1.31 -33.00
C SER A 451 -3.07 -1.15 -34.16
N ALA A 452 -2.69 -1.66 -35.33
CA ALA A 452 -3.59 -1.68 -36.50
C ALA A 452 -4.52 -2.90 -36.51
N THR A 453 -4.30 -3.86 -35.60
CA THR A 453 -4.99 -5.15 -35.52
C THR A 453 -5.82 -5.24 -34.24
N ASP A 454 -6.93 -5.95 -34.32
CA ASP A 454 -7.74 -6.32 -33.15
C ASP A 454 -7.04 -7.47 -32.43
N LEU A 455 -6.00 -7.15 -31.65
CA LEU A 455 -5.27 -8.12 -30.82
C LEU A 455 -6.26 -8.79 -29.86
N LYS A 456 -6.35 -10.13 -29.87
CA LYS A 456 -7.29 -10.86 -29.01
C LYS A 456 -6.52 -11.54 -27.88
N LEU A 457 -6.59 -10.95 -26.69
CA LEU A 457 -6.07 -11.56 -25.48
C LEU A 457 -7.20 -12.16 -24.65
N GLU A 458 -6.99 -13.37 -24.17
CA GLU A 458 -7.87 -14.03 -23.22
C GLU A 458 -7.23 -14.10 -21.83
N ILE A 459 -8.05 -13.84 -20.82
CA ILE A 459 -7.71 -14.00 -19.42
C ILE A 459 -8.40 -15.27 -18.94
N GLN A 460 -7.60 -16.27 -18.59
CA GLN A 460 -8.03 -17.63 -18.33
C GLN A 460 -7.82 -17.98 -16.86
N LEU A 461 -8.83 -18.61 -16.26
CA LEU A 461 -8.71 -19.27 -14.96
C LEU A 461 -8.43 -20.76 -15.21
N VAL A 462 -7.28 -21.22 -14.75
CA VAL A 462 -6.74 -22.56 -15.05
C VAL A 462 -6.57 -23.37 -13.77
N ASP A 463 -7.11 -24.58 -13.74
CA ASP A 463 -7.01 -25.47 -12.58
C ASP A 463 -5.63 -26.16 -12.47
N SER A 464 -5.46 -26.99 -11.42
CA SER A 464 -4.22 -27.74 -11.18
C SER A 464 -3.92 -28.81 -12.24
N GLY A 465 -4.93 -29.25 -12.99
CA GLY A 465 -4.83 -30.15 -14.14
C GLY A 465 -4.52 -29.43 -15.46
N ASN A 466 -4.26 -28.12 -15.42
CA ASN A 466 -4.10 -27.24 -16.59
C ASN A 466 -5.35 -27.14 -17.49
N LYS A 467 -6.54 -27.39 -16.95
CA LYS A 467 -7.81 -27.17 -17.67
C LYS A 467 -8.27 -25.72 -17.45
N ILE A 468 -8.68 -25.06 -18.53
CA ILE A 468 -9.33 -23.74 -18.47
C ILE A 468 -10.77 -23.94 -17.97
N VAL A 469 -11.09 -23.36 -16.82
CA VAL A 469 -12.42 -23.46 -16.19
C VAL A 469 -13.29 -22.23 -16.43
N ALA A 470 -12.66 -21.09 -16.73
CA ALA A 470 -13.32 -19.85 -17.14
C ALA A 470 -12.37 -18.99 -17.98
N ALA A 471 -12.93 -18.14 -18.84
CA ALA A 471 -12.16 -17.17 -19.61
C ALA A 471 -12.95 -15.88 -19.83
N ALA A 472 -12.24 -14.76 -19.96
CA ALA A 472 -12.78 -13.46 -20.36
C ALA A 472 -11.86 -12.82 -21.41
N ARG A 473 -12.41 -11.97 -22.27
CA ARG A 473 -11.63 -11.20 -23.25
C ARG A 473 -11.12 -9.92 -22.63
N ALA A 474 -9.86 -9.58 -22.91
CA ALA A 474 -9.29 -8.30 -22.55
C ALA A 474 -9.94 -7.15 -23.33
N PHE A 475 -9.97 -5.95 -22.74
CA PHE A 475 -10.22 -4.64 -23.37
C PHE A 475 -11.45 -4.58 -24.31
N GLU A 476 -12.48 -5.35 -23.98
CA GLU A 476 -13.68 -5.53 -24.82
C GLU A 476 -14.44 -4.22 -25.07
N THR A 477 -14.43 -3.30 -24.09
CA THR A 477 -15.11 -2.00 -24.19
C THR A 477 -14.25 -0.90 -24.82
N TYR A 478 -12.93 -1.09 -24.88
CA TYR A 478 -11.98 -0.10 -25.40
C TYR A 478 -10.79 -0.79 -26.09
N PRO A 479 -10.96 -1.25 -27.35
CA PRO A 479 -9.97 -2.08 -28.03
C PRO A 479 -8.67 -1.32 -28.34
N PRO A 480 -7.51 -2.02 -28.41
CA PRO A 480 -6.18 -1.45 -28.64
C PRO A 480 -6.05 -0.56 -29.87
N ALA A 481 -6.88 -0.78 -30.89
CA ALA A 481 -6.91 0.05 -32.10
C ALA A 481 -7.29 1.52 -31.83
N ARG A 482 -7.86 1.84 -30.66
CA ARG A 482 -8.20 3.21 -30.25
C ARG A 482 -7.14 3.85 -29.35
N TRP A 483 -6.05 3.14 -29.05
CA TRP A 483 -5.06 3.57 -28.08
C TRP A 483 -3.98 4.42 -28.75
N ASP A 484 -3.56 5.49 -28.07
CA ASP A 484 -2.40 6.27 -28.49
C ASP A 484 -1.12 5.54 -28.09
N VAL A 485 -0.01 5.86 -28.76
CA VAL A 485 1.29 5.32 -28.37
C VAL A 485 1.61 5.74 -26.94
N THR A 486 2.12 4.82 -26.13
CA THR A 486 2.40 4.96 -24.70
C THR A 486 1.18 5.09 -23.78
N GLU A 487 -0.04 5.08 -24.32
CA GLU A 487 -1.25 5.13 -23.52
C GLU A 487 -1.34 3.92 -22.58
N ILE A 488 -1.67 4.18 -21.32
CA ILE A 488 -1.91 3.17 -20.32
C ILE A 488 -3.41 3.02 -20.10
N VAL A 489 -3.92 1.81 -20.31
CA VAL A 489 -5.33 1.48 -20.16
C VAL A 489 -5.53 0.50 -19.01
N ARG A 490 -6.49 0.85 -18.13
CA ARG A 490 -6.99 0.00 -17.06
C ARG A 490 -8.18 -0.79 -17.58
N ASP A 491 -8.01 -2.10 -17.66
CA ASP A 491 -9.02 -3.06 -18.08
C ASP A 491 -9.57 -3.80 -16.87
N VAL A 492 -10.87 -3.68 -16.63
CA VAL A 492 -11.56 -4.32 -15.51
C VAL A 492 -12.39 -5.47 -16.04
N LEU A 493 -12.26 -6.62 -15.39
CA LEU A 493 -13.01 -7.81 -15.72
C LEU A 493 -13.32 -8.63 -14.47
N GLN A 494 -14.33 -9.48 -14.59
CA GLN A 494 -14.72 -10.45 -13.59
C GLN A 494 -14.57 -11.87 -14.16
N LEU A 495 -13.74 -12.70 -13.54
CA LEU A 495 -13.62 -14.11 -13.93
C LEU A 495 -14.58 -14.95 -13.07
N PRO A 496 -15.61 -15.59 -13.66
CA PRO A 496 -16.51 -16.45 -12.90
C PRO A 496 -15.79 -17.71 -12.42
N ILE A 497 -16.03 -18.09 -11.17
CA ILE A 497 -15.61 -19.39 -10.62
C ILE A 497 -16.83 -20.31 -10.70
N PRO A 498 -16.81 -21.37 -11.52
CA PRO A 498 -17.94 -22.30 -11.61
C PRO A 498 -18.36 -22.87 -10.22
N PRO A 499 -19.66 -23.02 -9.93
CA PRO A 499 -20.11 -23.60 -8.65
C PRO A 499 -19.59 -25.02 -8.38
N ASP A 500 -19.30 -25.77 -9.44
CA ASP A 500 -18.76 -27.13 -9.42
C ASP A 500 -17.22 -27.18 -9.51
N ALA A 501 -16.54 -26.02 -9.51
CA ALA A 501 -15.09 -25.94 -9.55
C ALA A 501 -14.46 -26.68 -8.34
N PRO A 502 -13.51 -27.61 -8.55
CA PRO A 502 -12.80 -28.25 -7.44
C PRO A 502 -12.11 -27.24 -6.53
N PRO A 503 -12.10 -27.43 -5.19
CA PRO A 503 -11.31 -26.59 -4.31
C PRO A 503 -9.82 -26.79 -4.60
N GLY A 504 -9.04 -25.71 -4.57
CA GLY A 504 -7.63 -25.77 -4.93
C GLY A 504 -7.04 -24.44 -5.35
N GLU A 505 -5.75 -24.47 -5.68
CA GLU A 505 -5.04 -23.33 -6.25
C GLU A 505 -5.28 -23.29 -7.76
N TYR A 506 -5.74 -22.14 -8.27
CA TYR A 506 -5.95 -21.85 -9.67
C TYR A 506 -4.94 -20.81 -10.14
N LYS A 507 -4.52 -20.92 -11.40
CA LYS A 507 -3.66 -19.93 -12.07
C LYS A 507 -4.53 -18.97 -12.87
N ILE A 508 -4.24 -17.69 -12.78
CA ILE A 508 -4.78 -16.69 -13.70
C ILE A 508 -3.73 -16.44 -14.78
N VAL A 509 -4.11 -16.64 -16.04
CA VAL A 509 -3.20 -16.64 -17.19
C VAL A 509 -3.72 -15.67 -18.25
N VAL A 510 -2.85 -14.84 -18.80
CA VAL A 510 -3.12 -14.10 -20.04
C VAL A 510 -2.57 -14.93 -21.20
N SER A 511 -3.35 -15.08 -22.28
CA SER A 511 -2.96 -15.83 -23.47
C SER A 511 -3.36 -15.09 -24.75
N ASP A 512 -2.49 -15.11 -25.76
CA ASP A 512 -2.80 -14.70 -27.14
C ASP A 512 -3.07 -15.92 -28.07
N GLY A 513 -3.11 -17.13 -27.48
CA GLY A 513 -3.26 -18.41 -28.18
C GLY A 513 -1.94 -19.06 -28.63
N LEU A 514 -0.84 -18.30 -28.73
CA LEU A 514 0.50 -18.79 -29.06
C LEU A 514 1.43 -18.79 -27.85
N SER A 515 1.32 -17.75 -27.04
CA SER A 515 2.09 -17.48 -25.84
C SER A 515 1.14 -17.25 -24.66
N SER A 516 1.62 -17.55 -23.46
CA SER A 516 0.86 -17.31 -22.24
C SER A 516 1.75 -16.80 -21.12
N PHE A 517 1.17 -15.98 -20.25
CA PHE A 517 1.83 -15.43 -19.08
C PHE A 517 0.98 -15.70 -17.83
N GLN A 518 1.57 -16.34 -16.82
CA GLN A 518 0.89 -16.54 -15.54
C GLN A 518 0.93 -15.22 -14.74
N VAL A 519 -0.23 -14.58 -14.61
CA VAL A 519 -0.42 -13.31 -13.89
C VAL A 519 -0.20 -13.52 -12.39
N THR A 520 -1.02 -14.41 -11.81
CA THR A 520 -1.05 -14.68 -10.37
C THR A 520 -1.76 -16.01 -10.11
N ARG A 521 -1.97 -16.32 -8.84
CA ARG A 521 -2.76 -17.48 -8.38
C ARG A 521 -3.88 -17.03 -7.46
N ALA A 522 -4.95 -17.82 -7.46
CA ALA A 522 -6.11 -17.65 -6.60
C ALA A 522 -6.45 -18.99 -5.94
N GLN A 523 -6.72 -18.97 -4.65
CA GLN A 523 -7.18 -20.12 -3.88
C GLN A 523 -8.71 -20.16 -3.89
N VAL A 524 -9.29 -21.24 -4.39
CA VAL A 524 -10.74 -21.48 -4.38
C VAL A 524 -11.08 -22.44 -3.25
N ARG A 525 -12.11 -22.09 -2.46
CA ARG A 525 -12.62 -22.87 -1.31
C ARG A 525 -14.06 -23.34 -1.52
#